data_AF-A0A1V9FU76-F1
#
_entry.id   AF-A0A1V9FU76-F1
#
_cell.length_a   1.000
_cell.length_b   1.000
_cell.length_c   1.000
_cell.angle_alpha   90.00
_cell.angle_beta   90.00
_cell.angle_gamma   90.00
#
_symmetry.space_group_name_H-M   'P 1'
#
loop_
_entity.id
_entity.type
_entity.pdbx_description
1 polymer ?
#
loop_
_entity_poly.entity_id
_entity_poly.type
_entity_poly.pdbx_seq_one_letter_code
_entity_poly.pdbx_strand_id
1 'polypeptide(L)'
;MAHDEGRIRRIMKHLSNWDSAWKYLVDYFAKDHLGNVRMVLTDQKDTAKYLASMEPNYRAKEDALFNNVTLTACSTAVVPGGYPVDTSITNPNEWVSWVNGSGNKIGPSLTLRVMAGDTIDIGVKSFYRPSGAGIGNNSALNDILGSLAGGLVTVAGETKATLSELANTGSSPLIGPINSFLNSRDTSNATKPRAYLNWILLDEQFTYVNSFPQSGAIPVGSADVLTTLAQSGIPITKNGYLYVYVSNETGNRDVYFDNLSVVHRTGPLLEETHYYPFGLTMTALCSKAFGREENKYKYNGKEKQDKEFSDGSGLEWYDYSARMYDPQIGRFHAPDPHAGSYPAVSTFSYTFNNPIKFVDLDGMDPKSLNEDLGGFKFNYWDNLINTGRIVWN
;
A
#
# COMPACT_ATOMS: atom_id res chain seq x y z
N MET A 1 4.09 -15.44 -20.40
CA MET A 1 3.58 -16.81 -20.55
C MET A 1 2.93 -17.19 -19.23
N ALA A 2 1.64 -17.53 -19.24
CA ALA A 2 0.95 -18.04 -18.06
C ALA A 2 1.34 -19.52 -17.88
N HIS A 3 1.59 -19.92 -16.63
CA HIS A 3 1.77 -21.31 -16.22
C HIS A 3 0.61 -21.66 -15.28
N ASP A 4 0.24 -22.93 -15.12
CA ASP A 4 -0.96 -23.33 -14.35
C ASP A 4 -0.98 -22.79 -12.90
N GLU A 5 0.20 -22.48 -12.38
CA GLU A 5 0.44 -22.00 -11.01
C GLU A 5 0.82 -20.50 -10.94
N GLY A 6 0.84 -19.76 -12.06
CA GLY A 6 1.33 -18.38 -12.04
C GLY A 6 1.57 -17.72 -13.39
N ARG A 7 2.45 -16.71 -13.43
CA ARG A 7 2.87 -16.03 -14.66
C ARG A 7 4.34 -15.72 -14.67
N ILE A 8 4.94 -15.73 -15.87
CA ILE A 8 6.29 -15.22 -16.08
C ILE A 8 6.20 -13.77 -16.57
N ARG A 9 6.80 -12.85 -15.82
CA ARG A 9 6.99 -11.44 -16.21
C ARG A 9 8.40 -11.20 -16.68
N ARG A 10 8.55 -10.30 -17.66
CA ARG A 10 9.85 -9.81 -18.13
C ARG A 10 10.05 -8.40 -17.59
N ILE A 11 11.06 -8.21 -16.75
CA ILE A 11 11.41 -6.90 -16.18
C ILE A 11 12.77 -6.44 -16.70
N MET A 12 12.95 -5.13 -16.83
CA MET A 12 14.27 -4.54 -17.11
C MET A 12 14.98 -4.31 -15.77
N LYS A 13 16.15 -4.92 -15.59
CA LYS A 13 17.00 -4.69 -14.43
C LYS A 13 18.13 -3.73 -14.82
N HIS A 14 18.13 -2.56 -14.20
CA HIS A 14 19.26 -1.63 -14.29
C HIS A 14 20.41 -2.14 -13.41
N LEU A 15 21.58 -2.28 -14.03
CA LEU A 15 22.82 -2.68 -13.40
C LEU A 15 23.56 -1.43 -12.88
N SER A 16 24.49 -1.64 -11.94
CA SER A 16 25.24 -0.54 -11.30
C SER A 16 26.15 0.23 -12.25
N ASN A 17 26.42 -0.31 -13.44
CA ASN A 17 27.19 0.29 -14.52
C ASN A 17 26.32 1.03 -15.55
N TRP A 18 25.07 1.36 -15.22
CA TRP A 18 24.10 2.02 -16.11
C TRP A 18 23.66 1.17 -17.32
N ASP A 19 24.08 -0.10 -17.37
CA ASP A 19 23.61 -1.08 -18.34
C ASP A 19 22.27 -1.67 -17.88
N SER A 20 21.51 -2.25 -18.80
CA SER A 20 20.19 -2.80 -18.52
C SER A 20 20.03 -4.18 -19.12
N ALA A 21 19.67 -5.16 -18.30
CA ALA A 21 19.45 -6.53 -18.74
C ALA A 21 18.00 -6.95 -18.48
N TRP A 22 17.43 -7.72 -19.42
CA TRP A 22 16.14 -8.37 -19.19
C TRP A 22 16.30 -9.48 -18.17
N LYS A 23 15.42 -9.49 -17.17
CA LYS A 23 15.28 -10.58 -16.21
C LYS A 23 13.86 -11.13 -16.28
N TYR A 24 13.75 -12.45 -16.29
CA TYR A 24 12.47 -13.13 -16.13
C TYR A 24 12.25 -13.42 -14.66
N LEU A 25 11.04 -13.15 -14.20
CA LEU A 25 10.59 -13.43 -12.84
C LEU A 25 9.30 -14.22 -12.91
N VAL A 26 9.10 -15.08 -11.93
CA VAL A 26 7.88 -15.86 -11.77
C VAL A 26 7.06 -15.21 -10.66
N ASP A 27 5.79 -14.99 -10.97
CA ASP A 27 4.76 -14.75 -9.98
C ASP A 27 3.95 -16.04 -9.80
N TYR A 28 3.54 -16.33 -8.58
CA TYR A 28 2.78 -17.52 -8.18
C TYR A 28 1.37 -17.13 -7.76
N PHE A 29 0.38 -17.94 -8.12
CA PHE A 29 -1.01 -17.72 -7.77
C PHE A 29 -1.45 -18.66 -6.67
N ALA A 30 -1.78 -18.11 -5.50
CA ALA A 30 -2.47 -18.86 -4.46
C ALA A 30 -3.97 -18.86 -4.76
N LYS A 31 -4.51 -20.03 -5.10
CA LYS A 31 -5.91 -20.22 -5.48
C LYS A 31 -6.71 -20.85 -4.33
N ASP A 32 -8.00 -20.53 -4.24
CA ASP A 32 -8.92 -21.27 -3.38
C ASP A 32 -9.45 -22.54 -4.06
N HIS A 33 -10.29 -23.31 -3.36
CA HIS A 33 -10.88 -24.57 -3.86
C HIS A 33 -11.75 -24.40 -5.12
N LEU A 34 -12.21 -23.18 -5.43
CA LEU A 34 -12.96 -22.84 -6.64
C LEU A 34 -12.03 -22.37 -7.78
N GLY A 35 -10.71 -22.41 -7.58
CA GLY A 35 -9.74 -21.90 -8.54
C GLY A 35 -9.65 -20.38 -8.60
N ASN A 36 -10.28 -19.64 -7.67
CA ASN A 36 -10.18 -18.18 -7.63
C ASN A 36 -8.77 -17.79 -7.18
N VAL A 37 -8.10 -16.88 -7.89
CA VAL A 37 -6.81 -16.34 -7.45
C VAL A 37 -7.04 -15.41 -6.27
N ARG A 38 -6.57 -15.82 -5.08
CA ARG A 38 -6.70 -15.07 -3.82
C ARG A 38 -5.47 -14.22 -3.54
N MET A 39 -4.29 -14.72 -3.90
CA MET A 39 -3.05 -13.95 -3.75
C MET A 39 -2.15 -14.15 -4.97
N VAL A 40 -1.40 -13.10 -5.29
CA VAL A 40 -0.30 -13.16 -6.24
C VAL A 40 0.99 -12.92 -5.46
N LEU A 41 1.89 -13.88 -5.51
CA LEU A 41 3.21 -13.83 -4.87
C LEU A 41 4.30 -13.69 -5.93
N THR A 42 5.47 -13.15 -5.59
CA THR A 42 6.57 -12.98 -6.53
C THR A 42 7.93 -13.28 -5.90
N ASP A 43 8.86 -13.73 -6.72
CA ASP A 43 10.29 -13.80 -6.37
C ASP A 43 11.00 -12.45 -6.53
N GLN A 44 10.29 -11.43 -7.00
CA GLN A 44 10.83 -10.08 -7.11
C GLN A 44 11.15 -9.51 -5.73
N LYS A 45 12.41 -9.12 -5.52
CA LYS A 45 12.86 -8.38 -4.34
C LYS A 45 13.36 -7.03 -4.79
N ASP A 46 12.63 -5.98 -4.45
CA ASP A 46 13.04 -4.61 -4.73
C ASP A 46 13.35 -3.87 -3.45
N THR A 47 14.20 -2.85 -3.56
CA THR A 47 14.52 -1.93 -2.48
C THR A 47 14.41 -0.52 -3.01
N ALA A 48 13.43 0.23 -2.52
CA ALA A 48 13.26 1.65 -2.79
C ALA A 48 13.89 2.46 -1.66
N LYS A 49 14.55 3.56 -2.01
CA LYS A 49 15.16 4.49 -1.05
C LYS A 49 14.62 5.88 -1.32
N TYR A 50 14.13 6.52 -0.27
CA TYR A 50 13.59 7.86 -0.28
C TYR A 50 14.44 8.72 0.65
N LEU A 51 14.75 9.94 0.22
CA LEU A 51 15.52 10.90 1.01
C LEU A 51 14.95 12.30 0.78
N ALA A 52 14.59 12.97 1.87
CA ALA A 52 14.41 14.41 1.94
C ALA A 52 15.63 15.00 2.66
N SER A 53 16.61 15.41 1.85
CA SER A 53 17.83 16.11 2.27
C SER A 53 17.62 17.59 2.53
N MET A 54 16.47 18.13 2.15
CA MET A 54 16.11 19.55 2.28
C MET A 54 16.91 20.51 1.39
N GLU A 55 17.87 20.02 0.60
CA GLU A 55 18.70 20.87 -0.23
C GLU A 55 18.00 21.40 -1.49
N PRO A 56 18.20 22.69 -1.87
CA PRO A 56 17.59 23.28 -3.05
C PRO A 56 17.85 22.53 -4.35
N ASN A 57 19.05 21.94 -4.49
CA ASN A 57 19.44 21.17 -5.67
C ASN A 57 18.58 19.91 -5.90
N TYR A 58 17.99 19.36 -4.84
CA TYR A 58 17.15 18.16 -4.90
C TYR A 58 15.67 18.48 -4.72
N ARG A 59 15.31 19.74 -4.43
CA ARG A 59 13.97 20.16 -4.03
C ARG A 59 12.86 19.65 -4.96
N ALA A 60 13.03 19.78 -6.28
CA ALA A 60 12.02 19.34 -7.23
C ALA A 60 11.72 17.82 -7.15
N LYS A 61 12.74 17.01 -6.84
CA LYS A 61 12.58 15.56 -6.64
C LYS A 61 11.97 15.25 -5.27
N GLU A 62 12.35 16.02 -4.26
CA GLU A 62 11.81 15.88 -2.90
C GLU A 62 10.33 16.25 -2.84
N ASP A 63 9.93 17.41 -3.38
CA ASP A 63 8.53 17.87 -3.42
C ASP A 63 7.62 16.94 -4.24
N ALA A 64 8.18 16.16 -5.17
CA ALA A 64 7.43 15.15 -5.91
C ALA A 64 7.14 13.87 -5.10
N LEU A 65 7.89 13.62 -4.02
CA LEU A 65 7.82 12.39 -3.23
C LEU A 65 7.32 12.63 -1.80
N PHE A 66 7.71 13.75 -1.20
CA PHE A 66 7.44 14.13 0.18
C PHE A 66 6.55 15.35 0.23
N ASN A 67 5.68 15.41 1.24
CA ASN A 67 4.93 16.63 1.56
C ASN A 67 5.71 17.52 2.52
N ASN A 68 5.34 18.81 2.58
CA ASN A 68 5.87 19.83 3.52
C ASN A 68 7.38 20.10 3.43
N VAL A 69 8.06 19.67 2.36
CA VAL A 69 9.49 19.94 2.16
C VAL A 69 9.71 21.44 1.93
N THR A 70 9.17 22.02 0.84
CA THR A 70 9.29 23.47 0.59
C THR A 70 8.71 24.32 1.74
N LEU A 71 7.58 23.92 2.32
CA LEU A 71 6.90 24.69 3.38
C LEU A 71 7.74 24.85 4.65
N THR A 72 8.60 23.87 4.96
CA THR A 72 9.40 23.85 6.19
C THR A 72 10.88 24.07 5.96
N ALA A 73 11.31 24.27 4.71
CA ALA A 73 12.71 24.50 4.40
C ALA A 73 13.25 25.80 5.01
N CYS A 74 14.37 25.73 5.72
CA CYS A 74 15.11 26.88 6.19
C CYS A 74 16.62 26.69 6.02
N SER A 75 17.37 27.79 5.89
CA SER A 75 18.82 27.74 5.83
C SER A 75 19.43 27.44 7.20
N THR A 76 20.47 26.61 7.26
CA THR A 76 21.25 26.36 8.48
C THR A 76 21.87 27.64 9.06
N ALA A 77 22.07 28.68 8.23
CA ALA A 77 22.57 29.98 8.66
C ALA A 77 21.59 30.76 9.55
N VAL A 78 20.28 30.47 9.48
CA VAL A 78 19.28 31.13 10.35
C VAL A 78 19.02 30.40 11.66
N VAL A 79 19.66 29.23 11.86
CA VAL A 79 19.57 28.48 13.11
C VAL A 79 20.31 29.27 14.20
N PRO A 80 19.64 29.66 15.31
CA PRO A 80 20.29 30.42 16.38
C PRO A 80 21.53 29.70 16.93
N GLY A 81 22.66 30.40 16.95
CA GLY A 81 23.96 29.85 17.36
C GLY A 81 24.61 28.89 16.36
N GLY A 82 24.03 28.72 15.17
CA GLY A 82 24.49 27.82 14.10
C GLY A 82 23.91 26.40 14.20
N TYR A 83 23.82 25.74 13.05
CA TYR A 83 23.56 24.30 12.95
C TYR A 83 24.89 23.52 13.03
N PRO A 84 24.95 22.36 13.70
CA PRO A 84 26.17 21.54 13.74
C PRO A 84 26.62 21.12 12.34
N VAL A 85 27.94 21.09 12.09
CA VAL A 85 28.46 20.62 10.81
C VAL A 85 28.09 19.15 10.60
N ASP A 86 27.36 18.87 9.52
CA ASP A 86 27.02 17.52 9.07
C ASP A 86 27.35 17.39 7.58
N THR A 87 28.23 16.46 7.25
CA THR A 87 28.64 16.14 5.87
C THR A 87 28.34 14.68 5.52
N SER A 88 27.49 14.02 6.31
CA SER A 88 27.25 12.59 6.21
C SER A 88 26.45 12.18 4.97
N ILE A 89 25.64 13.08 4.42
CA ILE A 89 24.78 12.82 3.25
C ILE A 89 24.98 13.87 2.15
N THR A 90 24.80 15.15 2.47
CA THR A 90 24.99 16.27 1.54
C THR A 90 26.23 17.09 1.92
N ASN A 91 26.90 17.66 0.92
CA ASN A 91 28.03 18.57 1.10
C ASN A 91 28.08 19.58 -0.08
N PRO A 92 27.79 20.87 0.15
CA PRO A 92 27.48 21.47 1.45
C PRO A 92 26.11 21.04 1.99
N ASN A 93 25.94 21.12 3.31
CA ASN A 93 24.64 20.93 4.00
C ASN A 93 24.15 22.30 4.49
N GLU A 94 23.28 22.93 3.71
CA GLU A 94 22.91 24.34 3.88
C GLU A 94 21.45 24.53 4.26
N TRP A 95 20.63 23.48 4.15
CA TRP A 95 19.19 23.57 4.37
C TRP A 95 18.67 22.42 5.23
N VAL A 96 17.74 22.75 6.11
CA VAL A 96 17.08 21.81 7.01
C VAL A 96 15.58 22.08 7.04
N SER A 97 14.81 21.15 7.58
CA SER A 97 13.41 21.38 7.92
C SER A 97 13.31 22.06 9.28
N TRP A 98 12.50 23.11 9.36
CA TRP A 98 12.18 23.85 10.57
C TRP A 98 10.71 23.66 10.95
N VAL A 99 10.49 23.12 12.15
CA VAL A 99 9.16 22.88 12.71
C VAL A 99 8.99 23.47 14.10
N ASN A 100 7.80 23.99 14.37
CA ASN A 100 7.44 24.68 15.61
C ASN A 100 5.95 24.46 15.93
N GLY A 101 5.63 24.17 17.19
CA GLY A 101 4.25 23.94 17.62
C GLY A 101 3.31 25.13 17.39
N SER A 102 3.82 26.36 17.29
CA SER A 102 3.06 27.57 17.00
C SER A 102 2.93 27.89 15.50
N GLY A 103 3.64 27.17 14.63
CA GLY A 103 3.68 27.38 13.19
C GLY A 103 3.53 26.06 12.44
N ASN A 104 4.53 25.72 11.63
CA ASN A 104 4.58 24.44 10.93
C ASN A 104 4.83 23.30 11.93
N LYS A 105 3.77 22.59 12.33
CA LYS A 105 3.87 21.52 13.35
C LYS A 105 4.36 20.19 12.79
N ILE A 106 4.31 20.02 11.47
CA ILE A 106 4.83 18.86 10.76
C ILE A 106 5.81 19.31 9.68
N GLY A 107 6.88 18.54 9.50
CA GLY A 107 7.87 18.74 8.45
C GLY A 107 7.70 17.72 7.33
N PRO A 108 8.80 17.36 6.62
CA PRO A 108 8.80 16.36 5.58
C PRO A 108 8.05 15.10 6.00
N SER A 109 7.16 14.65 5.13
CA SER A 109 6.37 13.44 5.35
C SER A 109 6.24 12.62 4.07
N LEU A 110 6.18 11.30 4.24
CA LEU A 110 6.07 10.33 3.17
C LEU A 110 4.97 9.33 3.50
N THR A 111 4.04 9.16 2.57
CA THR A 111 3.05 8.07 2.62
C THR A 111 3.50 6.98 1.65
N LEU A 112 3.56 5.75 2.13
CA LEU A 112 3.90 4.58 1.33
C LEU A 112 2.74 3.59 1.33
N ARG A 113 2.46 3.05 0.15
CA ARG A 113 1.65 1.85 0.01
C ARG A 113 2.51 0.63 0.38
N VAL A 114 2.06 -0.17 1.33
CA VAL A 114 2.82 -1.32 1.86
C VAL A 114 1.98 -2.59 1.86
N MET A 115 2.66 -3.72 1.68
CA MET A 115 2.07 -5.06 1.70
C MET A 115 2.61 -5.86 2.89
N ALA A 116 1.82 -6.81 3.37
CA ALA A 116 2.25 -7.76 4.38
C ALA A 116 3.48 -8.53 3.89
N GLY A 117 4.51 -8.61 4.73
CA GLY A 117 5.82 -9.16 4.39
C GLY A 117 6.86 -8.12 3.94
N ASP A 118 6.46 -6.87 3.72
CA ASP A 118 7.42 -5.77 3.50
C ASP A 118 8.24 -5.48 4.77
N THR A 119 9.42 -4.91 4.60
CA THR A 119 10.28 -4.44 5.69
C THR A 119 10.76 -3.02 5.46
N ILE A 120 10.66 -2.17 6.47
CA ILE A 120 10.99 -0.74 6.38
C ILE A 120 12.12 -0.37 7.35
N ASP A 121 13.03 0.48 6.88
CA ASP A 121 13.91 1.28 7.74
C ASP A 121 13.56 2.76 7.59
N ILE A 122 13.62 3.50 8.68
CA ILE A 122 13.42 4.95 8.71
C ILE A 122 14.53 5.61 9.52
N GLY A 123 14.89 6.84 9.16
CA GLY A 123 15.87 7.61 9.90
C GLY A 123 15.81 9.10 9.59
N VAL A 124 16.17 9.94 10.56
CA VAL A 124 16.29 11.39 10.40
C VAL A 124 17.30 11.96 11.38
N LYS A 125 17.94 13.07 11.04
CA LYS A 125 18.71 13.89 11.99
C LYS A 125 17.79 14.89 12.67
N SER A 126 18.02 15.13 13.95
CA SER A 126 17.29 16.13 14.72
C SER A 126 18.25 17.01 15.52
N PHE A 127 17.93 18.28 15.62
CA PHE A 127 18.67 19.26 16.41
C PHE A 127 17.72 20.31 16.98
N TYR A 128 17.96 20.74 18.21
CA TYR A 128 17.22 21.84 18.82
C TYR A 128 18.08 22.53 19.88
N ARG A 129 17.76 23.80 20.16
CA ARG A 129 18.45 24.60 21.19
C ARG A 129 17.74 24.50 22.54
N PRO A 130 18.47 24.61 23.66
CA PRO A 130 17.85 24.73 24.97
C PRO A 130 17.00 26.00 25.02
N SER A 131 15.88 25.95 25.72
CA SER A 131 14.98 27.09 25.90
C SER A 131 14.63 27.29 27.36
N GLY A 132 14.39 28.55 27.75
CA GLY A 132 13.82 28.87 29.07
C GLY A 132 12.31 28.67 29.05
N ALA A 133 11.83 27.64 29.76
CA ALA A 133 10.43 27.22 29.95
C ALA A 133 9.61 26.90 28.68
N GLY A 134 8.89 25.77 28.71
CA GLY A 134 7.99 25.35 27.63
C GLY A 134 6.70 26.15 27.61
N ILE A 135 6.42 26.80 26.48
CA ILE A 135 5.09 27.30 26.16
C ILE A 135 4.27 26.08 25.72
N GLY A 136 2.98 26.01 26.08
CA GLY A 136 2.14 24.80 26.01
C GLY A 136 2.18 24.04 24.68
N ASN A 137 1.65 22.81 24.70
CA ASN A 137 1.62 21.96 23.52
C ASN A 137 0.41 22.28 22.64
N ASN A 138 0.66 22.48 21.35
CA ASN A 138 -0.36 22.69 20.33
C ASN A 138 -0.55 21.39 19.54
N SER A 139 -1.80 20.94 19.42
CA SER A 139 -2.13 19.71 18.69
C SER A 139 -1.73 19.82 17.21
N ALA A 140 -1.08 18.77 16.70
CA ALA A 140 -0.77 18.60 15.28
C ALA A 140 -1.84 17.79 14.51
N LEU A 141 -2.99 17.47 15.13
CA LEU A 141 -4.02 16.59 14.56
C LEU A 141 -4.45 17.02 13.15
N ASN A 142 -4.83 18.29 12.98
CA ASN A 142 -5.34 18.79 11.70
C ASN A 142 -4.24 18.86 10.63
N ASP A 143 -3.01 19.20 11.03
CA ASP A 143 -1.85 19.22 10.15
C ASP A 143 -1.55 17.79 9.63
N ILE A 144 -1.53 16.81 10.54
CA ILE A 144 -1.34 15.39 10.22
C ILE A 144 -2.46 14.88 9.33
N LEU A 145 -3.72 15.20 9.64
CA LEU A 145 -4.89 14.78 8.89
C LEU A 145 -4.79 15.24 7.43
N GLY A 146 -4.52 16.53 7.20
CA GLY A 146 -4.41 17.08 5.86
C GLY A 146 -3.26 16.47 5.06
N SER A 147 -2.08 16.35 5.66
CA SER A 147 -0.90 15.79 4.99
C SER A 147 -1.04 14.29 4.69
N LEU A 148 -1.58 13.52 5.62
CA LEU A 148 -1.85 12.10 5.42
C LEU A 148 -2.91 11.88 4.34
N ALA A 149 -4.02 12.62 4.39
CA ALA A 149 -5.09 12.53 3.39
C ALA A 149 -4.56 12.82 1.98
N GLY A 150 -3.76 13.88 1.80
CA GLY A 150 -3.11 14.18 0.53
C GLY A 150 -2.17 13.07 0.04
N GLY A 151 -1.34 12.54 0.95
CA GLY A 151 -0.45 11.42 0.64
C GLY A 151 -1.20 10.15 0.25
N LEU A 152 -2.29 9.81 0.94
CA LEU A 152 -3.12 8.64 0.65
C LEU A 152 -3.74 8.71 -0.75
N VAL A 153 -4.29 9.84 -1.15
CA VAL A 153 -4.86 10.02 -2.50
C VAL A 153 -3.79 9.88 -3.60
N THR A 154 -2.54 10.22 -3.30
CA THR A 154 -1.43 10.12 -4.26
C THR A 154 -0.95 8.67 -4.45
N VAL A 155 -0.95 7.87 -3.38
CA VAL A 155 -0.43 6.47 -3.42
C VAL A 155 -1.51 5.40 -3.54
N ALA A 156 -2.77 5.72 -3.25
CA ALA A 156 -3.90 4.83 -3.46
C ALA A 156 -4.20 4.80 -4.97
N GLY A 157 -3.75 3.75 -5.66
CA GLY A 157 -4.02 3.59 -7.08
C GLY A 157 -5.52 3.60 -7.41
N GLU A 158 -6.35 2.96 -6.56
CA GLU A 158 -7.82 2.98 -6.62
C GLU A 158 -8.33 3.72 -5.39
N THR A 159 -8.96 4.88 -5.59
CA THR A 159 -9.36 5.78 -4.50
C THR A 159 -10.47 5.16 -3.66
N LYS A 160 -10.09 4.63 -2.48
CA LYS A 160 -11.03 4.16 -1.44
C LYS A 160 -11.87 5.29 -0.84
N ALA A 161 -11.40 6.54 -0.96
CA ALA A 161 -12.08 7.75 -0.56
C ALA A 161 -11.46 8.94 -1.29
N THR A 162 -12.21 10.04 -1.41
CA THR A 162 -11.74 11.30 -1.96
C THR A 162 -10.91 12.09 -0.95
N LEU A 163 -10.10 13.05 -1.43
CA LEU A 163 -9.36 13.96 -0.55
C LEU A 163 -10.29 14.73 0.39
N SER A 164 -11.47 15.13 -0.10
CA SER A 164 -12.46 15.87 0.68
C SER A 164 -12.97 15.06 1.87
N GLU A 165 -13.25 13.76 1.67
CA GLU A 165 -13.70 12.85 2.72
C GLU A 165 -12.58 12.56 3.74
N LEU A 166 -11.36 12.33 3.26
CA LEU A 166 -10.22 11.99 4.11
C LEU A 166 -9.68 13.18 4.91
N ALA A 167 -9.73 14.40 4.36
CA ALA A 167 -9.25 15.60 5.03
C ALA A 167 -10.33 16.30 5.90
N ASN A 168 -11.57 15.80 5.90
CA ASN A 168 -12.67 16.40 6.65
C ASN A 168 -12.42 16.30 8.17
N THR A 169 -12.28 17.44 8.84
CA THR A 169 -11.96 17.51 10.28
C THR A 169 -13.11 17.08 11.20
N GLY A 170 -14.32 16.88 10.68
CA GLY A 170 -15.49 16.45 11.46
C GLY A 170 -15.86 14.98 11.28
N SER A 171 -15.60 14.40 10.10
CA SER A 171 -16.11 13.06 9.74
C SER A 171 -15.06 12.12 9.14
N SER A 172 -13.80 12.54 9.00
CA SER A 172 -12.79 11.68 8.39
C SER A 172 -12.57 10.38 9.17
N PRO A 173 -12.50 9.22 8.50
CA PRO A 173 -12.18 7.94 9.14
C PRO A 173 -10.77 7.91 9.74
N LEU A 174 -9.89 8.87 9.38
CA LEU A 174 -8.52 8.95 9.87
C LEU A 174 -8.41 9.61 11.25
N ILE A 175 -9.42 10.37 11.69
CA ILE A 175 -9.36 11.14 12.96
C ILE A 175 -9.18 10.20 14.16
N GLY A 176 -9.97 9.13 14.22
CA GLY A 176 -9.88 8.13 15.28
C GLY A 176 -8.48 7.49 15.35
N PRO A 177 -8.00 6.87 14.25
CA PRO A 177 -6.65 6.34 14.12
C PRO A 177 -5.54 7.32 14.53
N ILE A 178 -5.57 8.56 14.03
CA ILE A 178 -4.55 9.58 14.36
C ILE A 178 -4.61 9.89 15.86
N ASN A 179 -5.79 10.13 16.43
CA ASN A 179 -5.91 10.40 17.87
C ASN A 179 -5.43 9.22 18.73
N SER A 180 -5.76 7.98 18.34
CA SER A 180 -5.25 6.79 19.03
C SER A 180 -3.72 6.74 19.01
N PHE A 181 -3.10 7.04 17.86
CA PHE A 181 -1.65 7.14 17.76
C PHE A 181 -1.09 8.28 18.63
N LEU A 182 -1.63 9.49 18.52
CA LEU A 182 -1.22 10.67 19.29
C LEU A 182 -1.25 10.42 20.80
N ASN A 183 -2.28 9.73 21.28
CA ASN A 183 -2.42 9.37 22.70
C ASN A 183 -1.48 8.23 23.12
N SER A 184 -1.06 7.37 22.19
CA SER A 184 -0.11 6.29 22.47
C SER A 184 1.34 6.75 22.53
N ARG A 185 1.66 7.90 21.92
CA ARG A 185 3.00 8.51 21.96
C ARG A 185 3.11 9.50 23.13
N ASP A 186 3.47 9.06 24.33
CA ASP A 186 3.80 10.03 25.38
C ASP A 186 4.78 9.55 26.44
N THR A 187 5.77 10.39 26.71
CA THR A 187 6.15 10.73 28.09
C THR A 187 6.39 12.22 28.12
N SER A 188 5.55 12.96 28.85
CA SER A 188 5.71 14.39 29.07
C SER A 188 7.05 14.65 29.75
N ASN A 189 8.05 15.07 28.97
CA ASN A 189 9.31 15.54 29.51
C ASN A 189 9.38 17.05 29.36
N ALA A 190 9.12 17.77 30.44
CA ALA A 190 9.14 19.24 30.47
C ALA A 190 10.48 19.86 29.99
N THR A 191 11.56 19.07 29.92
CA THR A 191 12.89 19.53 29.49
C THR A 191 13.11 19.43 27.97
N LYS A 192 12.33 18.60 27.27
CA LYS A 192 12.49 18.33 25.82
C LYS A 192 11.26 18.79 25.03
N PRO A 193 11.42 19.21 23.77
CA PRO A 193 10.26 19.51 22.95
C PRO A 193 9.50 18.22 22.67
N ARG A 194 8.18 18.31 22.50
CA ARG A 194 7.33 17.24 21.97
C ARG A 194 7.53 17.14 20.46
N ALA A 195 8.75 16.78 20.08
CA ALA A 195 9.18 16.62 18.71
C ALA A 195 9.69 15.20 18.48
N TYR A 196 9.34 14.64 17.33
CA TYR A 196 9.45 13.21 17.06
C TYR A 196 9.74 12.93 15.59
N LEU A 197 10.45 11.83 15.33
CA LEU A 197 10.25 11.02 14.13
C LEU A 197 9.08 10.08 14.40
N ASN A 198 8.06 10.10 13.55
CA ASN A 198 6.84 9.34 13.70
C ASN A 198 6.61 8.42 12.51
N TRP A 199 5.99 7.28 12.76
CA TRP A 199 5.44 6.43 11.71
C TRP A 199 4.15 5.76 12.17
N ILE A 200 3.14 5.77 11.30
CA ILE A 200 1.81 5.23 11.56
C ILE A 200 1.50 4.21 10.47
N LEU A 201 1.28 2.95 10.84
CA LEU A 201 0.73 1.95 9.95
C LEU A 201 -0.80 1.92 10.07
N LEU A 202 -1.46 2.11 8.93
CA LEU A 202 -2.89 1.95 8.76
C LEU A 202 -3.14 0.73 7.87
N ASP A 203 -4.12 -0.10 8.22
CA ASP A 203 -4.54 -1.19 7.34
C ASP A 203 -5.45 -0.71 6.18
N GLU A 204 -5.89 -1.64 5.33
CA GLU A 204 -6.73 -1.36 4.17
C GLU A 204 -8.04 -0.61 4.46
N GLN A 205 -8.52 -0.67 5.70
CA GLN A 205 -9.72 -0.01 6.17
C GLN A 205 -9.41 1.28 6.96
N PHE A 206 -8.18 1.77 6.86
CA PHE A 206 -7.65 2.90 7.62
C PHE A 206 -7.63 2.68 9.13
N THR A 207 -7.59 1.44 9.60
CA THR A 207 -7.50 1.16 11.04
C THR A 207 -6.05 1.29 11.50
N TYR A 208 -5.84 1.96 12.64
CA TYR A 208 -4.54 2.08 13.27
C TYR A 208 -3.99 0.73 13.75
N VAL A 209 -2.81 0.36 13.27
CA VAL A 209 -2.08 -0.84 13.73
C VAL A 209 -1.23 -0.47 14.95
N ASN A 210 -1.82 -0.63 16.13
CA ASN A 210 -1.18 -0.29 17.41
C ASN A 210 -0.23 -1.40 17.91
N SER A 211 0.88 -1.61 17.20
CA SER A 211 1.92 -2.55 17.62
C SER A 211 3.29 -1.98 17.29
N PHE A 212 4.19 -1.90 18.27
CA PHE A 212 5.58 -1.54 18.03
C PHE A 212 6.36 -2.77 17.53
N PRO A 213 7.24 -2.65 16.51
CA PRO A 213 7.67 -1.41 15.84
C PRO A 213 6.85 -1.03 14.60
N GLN A 214 5.69 -1.64 14.34
CA GLN A 214 4.87 -1.35 13.14
C GLN A 214 4.35 0.08 13.08
N SER A 215 3.98 0.63 14.24
CA SER A 215 3.73 2.05 14.46
C SER A 215 4.54 2.52 15.66
N GLY A 216 4.96 3.78 15.65
CA GLY A 216 5.75 4.32 16.75
C GLY A 216 6.21 5.74 16.54
N ALA A 217 6.88 6.25 17.56
CA ALA A 217 7.52 7.56 17.55
C ALA A 217 8.83 7.49 18.34
N ILE A 218 9.87 8.17 17.84
CA ILE A 218 11.14 8.35 18.55
C ILE A 218 11.26 9.83 18.89
N PRO A 219 11.34 10.21 20.17
CA PRO A 219 11.52 11.61 20.57
C PRO A 219 12.92 12.11 20.20
N VAL A 220 13.04 13.42 20.02
CA VAL A 220 14.36 14.04 19.83
C VAL A 220 15.32 13.79 21.01
N GLY A 221 16.62 13.90 20.71
CA GLY A 221 17.72 13.67 21.64
C GLY A 221 17.87 14.74 22.73
N SER A 222 19.11 15.10 23.04
CA SER A 222 19.42 16.19 23.99
C SER A 222 19.56 17.52 23.25
N ALA A 223 19.37 18.62 23.99
CA ALA A 223 19.56 19.96 23.45
C ALA A 223 21.02 20.14 23.01
N ASP A 224 21.24 20.96 21.97
CA ASP A 224 22.56 21.25 21.40
C ASP A 224 23.34 20.02 20.86
N VAL A 225 22.68 18.88 20.70
CA VAL A 225 23.31 17.65 20.16
C VAL A 225 22.58 17.20 18.89
N LEU A 226 23.31 17.16 17.77
CA LEU A 226 22.81 16.54 16.55
C LEU A 226 22.60 15.04 16.78
N THR A 227 21.34 14.61 16.78
CA THR A 227 20.96 13.25 17.14
C THR A 227 20.35 12.55 15.93
N THR A 228 20.72 11.29 15.70
CA THR A 228 20.06 10.44 14.69
C THR A 228 18.92 9.68 15.35
N LEU A 229 17.70 9.86 14.85
CA LEU A 229 16.53 9.10 15.25
C LEU A 229 16.28 8.07 14.15
N ALA A 230 16.29 6.78 14.47
CA ALA A 230 16.12 5.74 13.45
C ALA A 230 15.50 4.47 14.03
N GLN A 231 14.75 3.77 13.19
CA GLN A 231 14.23 2.44 13.44
C GLN A 231 14.46 1.60 12.19
N SER A 232 15.04 0.42 12.36
CA SER A 232 15.31 -0.51 11.27
C SER A 232 14.51 -1.80 11.45
N GLY A 233 14.24 -2.50 10.34
CA GLY A 233 13.61 -3.80 10.35
C GLY A 233 12.15 -3.79 10.78
N ILE A 234 11.42 -2.70 10.53
CA ILE A 234 9.99 -2.61 10.84
C ILE A 234 9.24 -3.63 9.95
N PRO A 235 8.61 -4.68 10.51
CA PRO A 235 7.90 -5.67 9.73
C PRO A 235 6.47 -5.17 9.44
N ILE A 236 6.04 -5.26 8.19
CA ILE A 236 4.66 -4.96 7.83
C ILE A 236 3.84 -6.26 7.90
N THR A 237 2.88 -6.32 8.81
CA THR A 237 2.04 -7.52 9.01
C THR A 237 0.66 -7.43 8.37
N LYS A 238 0.26 -6.23 7.93
CA LYS A 238 -1.01 -5.96 7.27
C LYS A 238 -0.79 -5.12 6.01
N ASN A 239 -1.55 -5.41 4.96
CA ASN A 239 -1.62 -4.54 3.79
C ASN A 239 -2.25 -3.20 4.17
N GLY A 240 -1.74 -2.11 3.59
CA GLY A 240 -2.29 -0.78 3.85
C GLY A 240 -1.31 0.34 3.51
N TYR A 241 -1.16 1.27 4.45
CA TYR A 241 -0.44 2.52 4.24
C TYR A 241 0.44 2.84 5.44
N LEU A 242 1.71 3.12 5.18
CA LEU A 242 2.65 3.61 6.18
C LEU A 242 2.86 5.11 5.98
N TYR A 243 2.64 5.89 7.02
CA TYR A 243 2.88 7.33 7.02
C TYR A 243 4.04 7.69 7.94
N VAL A 244 5.15 8.16 7.36
CA VAL A 244 6.37 8.55 8.08
C VAL A 244 6.50 10.07 8.05
N TYR A 245 6.71 10.71 9.19
CA TYR A 245 6.80 12.16 9.26
C TYR A 245 7.56 12.65 10.50
N VAL A 246 8.10 13.87 10.41
CA VAL A 246 8.61 14.59 11.57
C VAL A 246 7.60 15.59 12.10
N SER A 247 7.56 15.81 13.41
CA SER A 247 6.64 16.77 14.02
C SER A 247 7.23 17.47 15.22
N ASN A 248 6.64 18.59 15.58
CA ASN A 248 6.88 19.31 16.82
C ASN A 248 5.59 20.00 17.30
N GLU A 249 5.13 19.63 18.49
CA GLU A 249 3.94 20.18 19.12
C GLU A 249 4.23 21.24 20.19
N THR A 250 5.49 21.42 20.60
CA THR A 250 5.83 22.41 21.63
C THR A 250 5.81 23.82 21.03
N GLY A 251 4.94 24.68 21.56
CA GLY A 251 4.80 26.06 21.11
C GLY A 251 6.08 26.86 21.34
N ASN A 252 6.39 27.73 20.38
CA ASN A 252 7.53 28.66 20.43
C ASN A 252 8.89 27.99 20.71
N ARG A 253 9.02 26.72 20.32
CA ARG A 253 10.27 25.97 20.43
C ARG A 253 10.62 25.39 19.08
N ASP A 254 11.72 25.85 18.52
CA ASP A 254 12.17 25.40 17.20
C ASP A 254 12.89 24.06 17.30
N VAL A 255 12.54 23.16 16.37
CA VAL A 255 13.26 21.90 16.16
C VAL A 255 13.57 21.81 14.68
N TYR A 256 14.80 21.40 14.40
CA TYR A 256 15.32 21.26 13.05
C TYR A 256 15.51 19.78 12.74
N PHE A 257 14.98 19.35 11.60
CA PHE A 257 15.13 17.99 11.09
C PHE A 257 15.85 18.01 9.76
N ASP A 258 16.69 17.02 9.52
CA ASP A 258 17.44 16.90 8.28
C ASP A 258 17.60 15.44 7.87
N ASN A 259 17.77 15.20 6.57
CA ASN A 259 18.02 13.89 5.99
C ASN A 259 16.98 12.83 6.39
N LEU A 260 15.68 13.17 6.27
CA LEU A 260 14.62 12.17 6.47
C LEU A 260 14.73 11.11 5.38
N SER A 261 15.00 9.88 5.80
CA SER A 261 15.26 8.75 4.93
C SER A 261 14.31 7.61 5.23
N VAL A 262 13.86 6.94 4.17
CA VAL A 262 13.03 5.75 4.25
C VAL A 262 13.57 4.71 3.26
N VAL A 263 13.79 3.49 3.73
CA VAL A 263 14.18 2.34 2.89
C VAL A 263 13.06 1.32 2.95
N HIS A 264 12.42 1.08 1.82
CA HIS A 264 11.34 0.11 1.66
C HIS A 264 11.86 -1.12 0.93
N ARG A 265 11.84 -2.28 1.59
CA ARG A 265 12.12 -3.58 0.99
C ARG A 265 10.83 -4.33 0.79
N THR A 266 10.51 -4.66 -0.45
CA THR A 266 9.25 -5.35 -0.78
C THR A 266 9.33 -6.83 -0.39
N GLY A 267 8.28 -7.32 0.24
CA GLY A 267 8.00 -8.73 0.43
C GLY A 267 7.47 -9.38 -0.86
N PRO A 268 7.11 -10.68 -0.77
CA PRO A 268 6.65 -11.43 -1.94
C PRO A 268 5.20 -11.12 -2.35
N LEU A 269 4.37 -10.54 -1.47
CA LEU A 269 2.95 -10.33 -1.76
C LEU A 269 2.74 -9.14 -2.72
N LEU A 270 2.18 -9.42 -3.90
CA LEU A 270 1.83 -8.42 -4.90
C LEU A 270 0.37 -8.02 -4.84
N GLU A 271 -0.53 -9.00 -4.71
CA GLU A 271 -1.97 -8.77 -4.72
C GLU A 271 -2.66 -9.71 -3.74
N GLU A 272 -3.72 -9.22 -3.10
CA GLU A 272 -4.67 -10.00 -2.33
C GLU A 272 -6.08 -9.63 -2.79
N THR A 273 -6.86 -10.62 -3.23
CA THR A 273 -8.20 -10.42 -3.78
C THR A 273 -9.22 -11.31 -3.07
N HIS A 274 -10.34 -10.70 -2.68
CA HIS A 274 -11.47 -11.37 -2.05
C HIS A 274 -12.70 -11.25 -2.93
N TYR A 275 -13.51 -12.31 -2.98
CA TYR A 275 -14.70 -12.37 -3.83
C TYR A 275 -15.94 -12.68 -3.00
N TYR A 276 -17.05 -12.04 -3.35
CA TYR A 276 -18.39 -12.51 -3.02
C TYR A 276 -18.65 -13.86 -3.73
N PRO A 277 -19.68 -14.64 -3.31
CA PRO A 277 -19.93 -15.96 -3.87
C PRO A 277 -20.08 -16.02 -5.40
N PHE A 278 -20.60 -14.96 -6.02
CA PHE A 278 -20.77 -14.85 -7.48
C PHE A 278 -19.60 -14.11 -8.18
N GLY A 279 -18.44 -14.01 -7.53
CA GLY A 279 -17.22 -13.52 -8.19
C GLY A 279 -17.01 -12.01 -8.21
N LEU A 280 -17.92 -11.23 -7.64
CA LEU A 280 -17.71 -9.79 -7.48
C LEU A 280 -16.60 -9.54 -6.46
N THR A 281 -15.64 -8.68 -6.77
CA THR A 281 -14.52 -8.37 -5.88
C THR A 281 -14.96 -7.53 -4.69
N MET A 282 -14.50 -7.89 -3.50
CA MET A 282 -14.72 -7.12 -2.26
C MET A 282 -13.65 -6.02 -2.16
N THR A 283 -13.77 -4.95 -2.96
CA THR A 283 -12.72 -3.93 -3.16
C THR A 283 -12.13 -3.38 -1.85
N ALA A 284 -12.95 -3.20 -0.81
CA ALA A 284 -12.49 -2.72 0.49
C ALA A 284 -11.48 -3.64 1.21
N LEU A 285 -11.47 -4.94 0.89
CA LEU A 285 -10.56 -5.95 1.43
C LEU A 285 -9.41 -6.27 0.46
N CYS A 286 -9.54 -5.90 -0.81
CA CYS A 286 -8.52 -6.19 -1.82
C CYS A 286 -7.34 -5.24 -1.68
N SER A 287 -6.17 -5.72 -2.07
CA SER A 287 -4.89 -5.03 -1.93
C SER A 287 -4.02 -5.25 -3.16
N LYS A 288 -3.35 -4.20 -3.62
CA LYS A 288 -2.34 -4.27 -4.69
C LYS A 288 -1.09 -3.49 -4.30
N ALA A 289 0.07 -4.07 -4.57
CA ALA A 289 1.38 -3.45 -4.41
C ALA A 289 1.54 -2.28 -5.40
N PHE A 290 2.15 -1.19 -4.95
CA PHE A 290 2.32 0.02 -5.76
C PHE A 290 3.28 -0.21 -6.93
N GLY A 291 2.95 0.35 -8.10
CA GLY A 291 3.81 0.29 -9.29
C GLY A 291 3.98 -1.12 -9.86
N ARG A 292 3.06 -2.05 -9.55
CA ARG A 292 3.08 -3.44 -10.04
C ARG A 292 1.99 -3.66 -11.06
N GLU A 293 2.29 -4.54 -12.02
CA GLU A 293 1.35 -4.96 -13.05
C GLU A 293 0.23 -5.79 -12.42
N GLU A 294 -1.01 -5.42 -12.72
CA GLU A 294 -2.19 -6.10 -12.20
C GLU A 294 -2.34 -7.51 -12.82
N ASN A 295 -2.84 -8.45 -12.03
CA ASN A 295 -3.25 -9.75 -12.54
C ASN A 295 -4.68 -9.71 -13.10
N LYS A 296 -4.83 -10.08 -14.38
CA LYS A 296 -6.13 -10.14 -15.05
C LYS A 296 -6.91 -11.43 -14.77
N TYR A 297 -6.25 -12.52 -14.37
CA TYR A 297 -6.90 -13.81 -14.15
C TYR A 297 -7.35 -13.95 -12.70
N LYS A 298 -8.63 -13.71 -12.42
CA LYS A 298 -9.14 -13.52 -11.04
C LYS A 298 -10.09 -14.65 -10.62
N TYR A 299 -11.40 -14.46 -10.77
CA TYR A 299 -12.42 -15.42 -10.36
C TYR A 299 -12.43 -16.66 -11.26
N ASN A 300 -12.45 -17.86 -10.68
CA ASN A 300 -12.26 -19.17 -11.32
C ASN A 300 -11.07 -19.23 -12.31
N GLY A 301 -10.06 -18.39 -12.12
CA GLY A 301 -8.93 -18.26 -13.06
C GLY A 301 -9.30 -17.66 -14.41
N LYS A 302 -10.45 -16.99 -14.53
CA LYS A 302 -10.91 -16.33 -15.75
C LYS A 302 -10.38 -14.92 -15.88
N GLU A 303 -10.15 -14.53 -17.13
CA GLU A 303 -9.69 -13.18 -17.45
C GLU A 303 -10.83 -12.20 -17.17
N LYS A 304 -10.55 -11.22 -16.31
CA LYS A 304 -11.42 -10.07 -16.11
C LYS A 304 -11.21 -9.08 -17.25
N GLN A 305 -12.30 -8.74 -17.91
CA GLN A 305 -12.39 -7.64 -18.85
C GLN A 305 -12.71 -6.37 -18.04
N ASP A 306 -11.66 -5.59 -17.75
CA ASP A 306 -11.75 -4.26 -17.17
C ASP A 306 -10.83 -3.25 -17.87
N LYS A 307 -11.17 -1.97 -17.73
CA LYS A 307 -10.40 -0.81 -18.22
C LYS A 307 -10.25 -0.70 -19.74
N GLU A 308 -11.20 -1.23 -20.52
CA GLU A 308 -11.18 -1.14 -21.99
C GLU A 308 -11.68 0.22 -22.53
N PHE A 309 -12.43 0.98 -21.73
CA PHE A 309 -12.98 2.26 -22.14
C PHE A 309 -11.98 3.39 -21.93
N SER A 310 -12.15 4.48 -22.70
CA SER A 310 -11.20 5.60 -22.72
C SER A 310 -11.07 6.36 -21.41
N ASP A 311 -12.04 6.22 -20.51
CA ASP A 311 -12.05 6.79 -19.17
C ASP A 311 -11.43 5.86 -18.11
N GLY A 312 -10.94 4.69 -18.52
CA GLY A 312 -10.37 3.67 -17.66
C GLY A 312 -11.40 2.78 -16.96
N SER A 313 -12.70 2.93 -17.27
CA SER A 313 -13.71 1.96 -16.87
C SER A 313 -13.78 0.78 -17.86
N GLY A 314 -14.50 -0.27 -17.50
CA GLY A 314 -14.67 -1.45 -18.36
C GLY A 314 -15.99 -2.15 -18.12
N LEU A 315 -16.13 -3.34 -18.71
CA LEU A 315 -17.33 -4.17 -18.55
C LEU A 315 -17.42 -4.80 -17.16
N GLU A 316 -16.27 -5.00 -16.50
CA GLU A 316 -16.17 -5.71 -15.22
C GLU A 316 -16.68 -7.16 -15.30
N TRP A 317 -16.55 -7.77 -16.48
CA TRP A 317 -17.01 -9.11 -16.78
C TRP A 317 -15.87 -10.11 -16.82
N TYR A 318 -16.20 -11.38 -16.71
CA TYR A 318 -15.26 -12.48 -16.86
C TYR A 318 -15.48 -13.20 -18.18
N ASP A 319 -14.39 -13.46 -18.90
CA ASP A 319 -14.41 -14.26 -20.11
C ASP A 319 -14.37 -15.76 -19.76
N TYR A 320 -15.52 -16.43 -19.95
CA TYR A 320 -15.65 -17.89 -19.81
C TYR A 320 -15.60 -18.58 -21.18
N SER A 321 -15.02 -17.96 -22.20
CA SER A 321 -14.92 -18.44 -23.58
C SER A 321 -16.26 -18.45 -24.32
N ALA A 322 -17.18 -19.38 -24.02
CA ALA A 322 -18.46 -19.43 -24.73
C ALA A 322 -19.38 -18.26 -24.39
N ARG A 323 -19.22 -17.68 -23.19
CA ARG A 323 -20.08 -16.61 -22.68
C ARG A 323 -19.29 -15.61 -21.83
N MET A 324 -19.72 -14.35 -21.87
CA MET A 324 -19.29 -13.33 -20.91
C MET A 324 -20.13 -13.42 -19.64
N TYR A 325 -19.47 -13.51 -18.49
CA TYR A 325 -20.10 -13.60 -17.18
C TYR A 325 -20.06 -12.27 -16.44
N ASP A 326 -21.21 -11.86 -15.92
CA ASP A 326 -21.35 -10.67 -15.08
C ASP A 326 -21.46 -11.04 -13.61
N PRO A 327 -20.41 -10.78 -12.81
CA PRO A 327 -20.41 -11.09 -11.40
C PRO A 327 -21.33 -10.17 -10.57
N GLN A 328 -21.73 -9.00 -11.08
CA GLN A 328 -22.58 -8.05 -10.36
C GLN A 328 -24.02 -8.57 -10.25
N ILE A 329 -24.52 -9.21 -11.31
CA ILE A 329 -25.85 -9.83 -11.35
C ILE A 329 -25.81 -11.36 -11.22
N GLY A 330 -24.63 -11.97 -11.27
CA GLY A 330 -24.45 -13.42 -11.15
C GLY A 330 -25.05 -14.21 -12.34
N ARG A 331 -24.90 -13.69 -13.56
CA ARG A 331 -25.51 -14.24 -14.79
C ARG A 331 -24.55 -14.15 -15.98
N PHE A 332 -24.76 -15.01 -16.97
CA PHE A 332 -24.15 -14.83 -18.29
C PHE A 332 -24.94 -13.82 -19.13
N HIS A 333 -24.26 -13.15 -20.06
CA HIS A 333 -24.89 -12.20 -21.00
C HIS A 333 -25.42 -12.85 -22.28
N ALA A 334 -25.20 -14.15 -22.47
CA ALA A 334 -25.68 -14.91 -23.60
C ALA A 334 -26.40 -16.19 -23.14
N PRO A 335 -27.42 -16.66 -23.90
CA PRO A 335 -28.03 -17.96 -23.64
C PRO A 335 -27.01 -19.09 -23.69
N ASP A 336 -27.16 -20.07 -22.80
CA ASP A 336 -26.35 -21.27 -22.74
C ASP A 336 -26.44 -22.08 -24.05
N PRO A 337 -25.31 -22.39 -24.71
CA PRO A 337 -25.29 -23.29 -25.87
C PRO A 337 -25.89 -24.67 -25.57
N HIS A 338 -25.79 -25.14 -24.32
CA HIS A 338 -26.31 -26.41 -23.84
C HIS A 338 -27.59 -26.27 -23.01
N ALA A 339 -28.31 -25.15 -23.13
CA ALA A 339 -29.58 -24.90 -22.42
C ALA A 339 -30.58 -26.07 -22.51
N GLY A 340 -30.63 -26.78 -23.65
CA GLY A 340 -31.54 -27.91 -23.87
C GLY A 340 -31.32 -29.09 -22.90
N SER A 341 -30.11 -29.24 -22.34
CA SER A 341 -29.79 -30.25 -21.33
C SER A 341 -30.35 -29.92 -19.95
N TYR A 342 -30.76 -28.66 -19.72
CA TYR A 342 -31.16 -28.13 -18.42
C TYR A 342 -32.51 -27.41 -18.49
N PRO A 343 -33.62 -28.10 -18.84
CA PRO A 343 -34.91 -27.46 -19.10
C PRO A 343 -35.52 -26.75 -17.88
N ALA A 344 -35.08 -27.10 -16.67
CA ALA A 344 -35.53 -26.48 -15.42
C ALA A 344 -34.67 -25.27 -14.97
N VAL A 345 -33.66 -24.89 -15.75
CA VAL A 345 -32.69 -23.85 -15.42
C VAL A 345 -32.79 -22.71 -16.43
N SER A 346 -32.69 -21.46 -15.97
CA SER A 346 -32.60 -20.32 -16.88
C SER A 346 -31.36 -20.44 -17.78
N THR A 347 -31.51 -20.12 -19.07
CA THR A 347 -30.42 -20.14 -20.05
C THR A 347 -29.29 -19.14 -19.75
N PHE A 348 -29.50 -18.22 -18.81
CA PHE A 348 -28.49 -17.23 -18.37
C PHE A 348 -27.92 -17.54 -16.98
N SER A 349 -28.32 -18.67 -16.39
CA SER A 349 -27.93 -19.06 -15.03
C SER A 349 -26.44 -19.34 -14.95
N TYR A 350 -25.79 -18.79 -13.92
CA TYR A 350 -24.44 -19.20 -13.54
C TYR A 350 -24.52 -20.35 -12.54
N THR A 351 -23.84 -21.47 -12.83
CA THR A 351 -23.57 -22.58 -11.89
C THR A 351 -24.78 -23.08 -11.11
N PHE A 352 -25.95 -23.16 -11.76
CA PHE A 352 -27.23 -23.53 -11.13
C PHE A 352 -27.59 -22.69 -9.88
N ASN A 353 -27.15 -21.44 -9.84
CA ASN A 353 -27.25 -20.55 -8.67
C ASN A 353 -26.52 -21.05 -7.42
N ASN A 354 -25.54 -21.95 -7.56
CA ASN A 354 -24.74 -22.45 -6.45
C ASN A 354 -23.23 -22.42 -6.78
N PRO A 355 -22.66 -21.20 -6.88
CA PRO A 355 -21.25 -20.99 -7.24
C PRO A 355 -20.26 -21.42 -6.15
N ILE A 356 -20.76 -21.83 -4.98
CA ILE A 356 -19.95 -22.41 -3.90
C ILE A 356 -19.67 -23.90 -4.19
N LYS A 357 -20.58 -24.57 -4.90
CA LYS A 357 -20.48 -26.01 -5.17
C LYS A 357 -20.05 -26.33 -6.60
N PHE A 358 -20.47 -25.51 -7.56
CA PHE A 358 -20.23 -25.74 -8.98
C PHE A 358 -19.39 -24.63 -9.60
N VAL A 359 -18.60 -25.00 -10.61
CA VAL A 359 -17.85 -24.08 -11.47
C VAL A 359 -18.16 -24.44 -12.91
N ASP A 360 -18.42 -23.43 -13.75
CA ASP A 360 -18.54 -23.59 -15.19
C ASP A 360 -17.21 -23.13 -15.80
N LEU A 361 -16.44 -24.00 -16.46
CA LEU A 361 -15.10 -23.63 -16.93
C LEU A 361 -15.09 -23.04 -18.33
N ASP A 362 -16.03 -23.41 -19.18
CA ASP A 362 -16.05 -23.03 -20.60
C ASP A 362 -17.33 -22.26 -20.96
N GLY A 363 -18.11 -21.91 -19.94
CA GLY A 363 -19.35 -21.18 -20.12
C GLY A 363 -20.40 -22.06 -20.80
N MET A 364 -20.40 -23.37 -20.62
CA MET A 364 -21.37 -24.28 -21.24
C MET A 364 -21.98 -25.26 -20.25
N ASP A 365 -21.18 -25.88 -19.38
CA ASP A 365 -21.68 -26.89 -18.43
C ASP A 365 -21.08 -26.72 -17.04
N PRO A 366 -21.89 -26.38 -16.01
CA PRO A 366 -21.42 -26.38 -14.64
C PRO A 366 -20.99 -27.79 -14.18
N LYS A 367 -19.80 -27.87 -13.57
CA LYS A 367 -19.24 -29.10 -13.01
C LYS A 367 -19.19 -29.03 -11.49
N SER A 368 -19.42 -30.18 -10.85
CA SER A 368 -19.27 -30.32 -9.39
C SER A 368 -17.79 -30.39 -9.05
N LEU A 369 -17.34 -29.68 -8.02
CA LEU A 369 -15.95 -29.73 -7.56
C LEU A 369 -15.57 -31.09 -6.97
N ASN A 370 -16.55 -31.76 -6.38
CA ASN A 370 -16.44 -33.11 -5.85
C ASN A 370 -17.20 -34.03 -6.81
N GLU A 371 -16.48 -34.72 -7.69
CA GLU A 371 -17.02 -35.84 -8.45
C GLU A 371 -16.72 -37.13 -7.68
N ASP A 372 -17.74 -37.74 -7.09
CA ASP A 372 -17.66 -39.08 -6.54
C ASP A 372 -17.76 -40.09 -7.70
N LEU A 373 -16.62 -40.46 -8.30
CA LEU A 373 -16.55 -41.57 -9.25
C LEU A 373 -16.35 -42.88 -8.49
N GLY A 374 -17.45 -43.46 -8.01
CA GLY A 374 -17.47 -44.83 -7.49
C GLY A 374 -16.63 -45.05 -6.23
N GLY A 375 -16.59 -44.09 -5.31
CA GLY A 375 -15.92 -44.21 -4.01
C GLY A 375 -14.53 -43.59 -3.92
N PHE A 376 -14.02 -43.03 -5.02
CA PHE A 376 -12.82 -42.19 -5.02
C PHE A 376 -13.21 -40.71 -5.15
N LYS A 377 -12.86 -39.92 -4.14
CA LYS A 377 -13.02 -38.46 -4.15
C LYS A 377 -11.82 -37.84 -4.86
N PHE A 378 -12.05 -37.28 -6.03
CA PHE A 378 -11.06 -36.45 -6.72
C PHE A 378 -11.55 -34.99 -6.71
N ASN A 379 -10.65 -34.03 -6.46
CA ASN A 379 -10.98 -32.64 -6.74
C ASN A 379 -10.96 -32.44 -8.26
N TYR A 380 -11.98 -31.76 -8.77
CA TYR A 380 -12.12 -31.47 -10.20
C TYR A 380 -10.87 -30.83 -10.82
N TRP A 381 -10.15 -29.99 -10.06
CA TRP A 381 -8.87 -29.38 -10.47
C TRP A 381 -7.73 -30.39 -10.66
N ASP A 382 -7.64 -31.40 -9.79
CA ASP A 382 -6.61 -32.44 -9.88
C ASP A 382 -6.81 -33.29 -11.14
N ASN A 383 -8.07 -33.50 -11.55
CA ASN A 383 -8.39 -34.18 -12.80
C ASN A 383 -8.05 -33.35 -14.03
N LEU A 384 -8.25 -32.03 -14.02
CA LEU A 384 -7.85 -31.17 -15.15
C LEU A 384 -6.33 -31.16 -15.36
N ILE A 385 -5.56 -31.06 -14.28
CA ILE A 385 -4.09 -31.05 -14.32
C ILE A 385 -3.57 -32.42 -14.81
N ASN A 386 -4.13 -33.52 -14.30
CA ASN A 386 -3.67 -34.87 -14.65
C ASN A 386 -4.14 -35.36 -16.03
N THR A 387 -5.24 -34.82 -16.59
CA THR A 387 -5.78 -35.29 -17.88
C THR A 387 -5.31 -34.47 -19.08
N GLY A 388 -4.51 -33.41 -18.87
CA GLY A 388 -3.98 -32.57 -19.96
C GLY A 388 -5.08 -31.92 -20.82
N ARG A 389 -6.30 -31.80 -20.30
CA ARG A 389 -7.49 -31.28 -21.01
C ARG A 389 -7.55 -29.75 -21.04
N ILE A 390 -6.39 -29.08 -21.01
CA ILE A 390 -6.28 -27.67 -21.37
C ILE A 390 -6.24 -27.62 -22.90
N VAL A 391 -7.42 -27.57 -23.53
CA VAL A 391 -7.52 -27.23 -24.94
C VAL A 391 -7.30 -25.72 -25.03
N TRP A 392 -6.08 -25.33 -25.35
CA TRP A 392 -5.80 -24.01 -25.90
C TRP A 392 -6.49 -23.96 -27.28
N ASN A 393 -7.48 -23.08 -27.43
CA ASN A 393 -7.92 -22.61 -28.74
C ASN A 393 -7.33 -21.23 -29.00
#